data_AF-A0A221P847-F1
#
_entry.id   AF-A0A221P847-F1
#
_cell.length_a   1.000
_cell.length_b   1.000
_cell.length_c   1.000
_cell.angle_alpha   90.00
_cell.angle_beta   90.00
_cell.angle_gamma   90.00
#
_symmetry.space_group_name_H-M   'P 1'
#
loop_
_entity.id
_entity.type
_entity.pdbx_description
1 polymer ?
#
loop_
_entity_poly.entity_id
_entity_poly.type
_entity_poly.pdbx_seq_one_letter_code
_entity_poly.pdbx_strand_id
1 'polypeptide(L)' 'MVLSINVAVLLAVVIIVRLRRRTHARSRFDEKLTVVIVLVFGVLIAPTSFGQGILNVVGQLAHSLSQTSSP' A
#
# COMPACT_ATOMS: atom_id res chain seq x y z
N MET A 1 -21.51 20.99 -10.19
CA MET A 1 -20.10 20.68 -10.50
C MET A 1 -19.78 19.36 -9.80
N VAL A 2 -19.56 18.27 -10.53
CA VAL A 2 -19.28 16.94 -9.93
C VAL A 2 -17.79 16.84 -9.66
N LEU A 3 -17.40 16.65 -8.40
CA LEU A 3 -16.01 16.44 -8.01
C LEU A 3 -15.71 14.93 -8.06
N SER A 4 -15.07 14.47 -9.13
CA SER A 4 -14.62 13.08 -9.25
C SER A 4 -13.33 12.88 -8.46
N ILE A 5 -13.40 12.13 -7.36
CA ILE A 5 -12.23 11.79 -6.54
C ILE A 5 -11.65 10.45 -7.02
N ASN A 6 -10.32 10.39 -7.14
CA ASN A 6 -9.64 9.15 -7.45
C ASN A 6 -9.78 8.17 -6.27
N VAL A 7 -10.40 7.02 -6.51
CA VAL A 7 -10.67 6.00 -5.48
C VAL A 7 -9.39 5.50 -4.82
N ALA A 8 -8.28 5.39 -5.56
CA ALA A 8 -7.00 4.99 -4.98
C ALA A 8 -6.49 6.03 -3.96
N VAL A 9 -6.61 7.33 -4.28
CA VAL A 9 -6.24 8.41 -3.35
C VAL A 9 -7.12 8.39 -2.10
N LEU A 10 -8.43 8.16 -2.26
CA LEU A 10 -9.35 8.04 -1.14
C LEU A 10 -8.96 6.87 -0.23
N LEU A 11 -8.68 5.70 -0.79
CA LEU A 11 -8.25 4.52 -0.02
C LEU A 11 -6.90 4.77 0.67
N ALA A 12 -5.95 5.43 0.02
CA ALA A 12 -4.67 5.81 0.63
C ALA A 12 -4.89 6.67 1.89
N VAL A 13 -5.75 7.69 1.81
CA VAL A 13 -6.10 8.54 2.96
C VAL A 13 -6.76 7.74 4.07
N VAL A 14 -7.72 6.86 3.73
CA VAL A 14 -8.38 5.98 4.71
C VAL A 14 -7.37 5.08 5.42
N ILE A 15 -6.43 4.48 4.69
CA ILE A 15 -5.35 3.64 5.24
C ILE A 15 -4.48 4.45 6.20
N ILE A 16 -4.00 5.62 5.78
CA ILE A 16 -3.15 6.49 6.61
C ILE A 16 -3.86 6.86 7.91
N VAL A 17 -5.12 7.31 7.82
CA VAL A 17 -5.92 7.67 9.01
C VAL A 17 -6.15 6.46 9.92
N ARG A 18 -6.44 5.28 9.35
CA ARG A 18 -6.63 4.02 10.10
C ARG A 18 -5.35 3.51 10.76
N LEU A 19 -4.18 3.73 10.16
CA LEU A 19 -2.89 3.42 10.78
C LEU A 19 -2.55 4.40 11.90
N ARG A 20 -2.84 5.69 11.72
CA ARG A 20 -2.58 6.74 12.71
C ARG A 20 -3.39 6.56 14.00
N ARG A 21 -4.62 6.02 13.92
CA ARG A 21 -5.51 5.77 15.08
C ARG A 21 -5.17 4.49 15.87
N ARG A 22 -3.90 4.10 16.00
CA ARG A 22 -3.49 2.93 16.80
C ARG A 22 -3.29 3.30 18.27
N THR A 23 -4.36 3.29 19.08
CA THR A 23 -4.30 3.21 20.56
C THR A 23 -5.56 2.63 21.22
N HIS A 24 -6.34 1.79 20.55
CA HIS A 24 -7.37 0.96 21.21
C HIS A 24 -7.22 -0.49 20.77
N ALA A 25 -7.53 -1.43 21.68
CA ALA A 25 -7.53 -2.86 21.42
C ALA A 25 -8.33 -3.14 20.14
N ARG A 26 -7.62 -3.39 19.04
CA ARG A 26 -8.21 -3.52 17.71
C ARG A 26 -9.13 -4.73 17.75
N SER A 27 -10.43 -4.54 17.53
CA SER A 27 -11.34 -5.65 17.30
C SER A 27 -10.85 -6.42 16.07
N ARG A 28 -10.92 -7.76 16.10
CA ARG A 28 -10.50 -8.64 14.99
C ARG A 28 -11.17 -8.25 13.66
N PHE A 29 -12.35 -7.67 13.71
CA PHE A 29 -13.08 -7.18 12.55
C PHE A 29 -12.42 -5.94 11.92
N ASP A 30 -11.98 -4.97 12.73
CA ASP A 30 -11.28 -3.77 12.25
C ASP A 30 -9.93 -4.10 11.62
N GLU A 31 -9.25 -5.14 12.12
CA GLU A 31 -8.01 -5.65 11.54
C GLU A 31 -8.26 -6.23 10.14
N LYS A 32 -9.24 -7.14 10.01
CA LYS A 32 -9.62 -7.73 8.71
C LYS A 32 -10.05 -6.67 7.70
N LEU A 33 -10.89 -5.70 8.10
CA LEU A 33 -11.31 -4.61 7.21
C LEU A 33 -10.12 -3.77 6.72
N THR A 34 -9.16 -3.49 7.61
CA THR A 34 -7.96 -2.73 7.21
C THR A 34 -7.13 -3.52 6.20
N VAL A 35 -6.96 -4.83 6.42
CA VAL A 35 -6.25 -5.71 5.47
C VAL A 35 -6.94 -5.72 4.10
N VAL A 36 -8.26 -5.86 4.07
CA VAL A 36 -9.03 -5.83 2.81
C VAL A 36 -8.85 -4.49 2.08
N ILE A 37 -8.96 -3.37 2.80
CA ILE A 37 -8.77 -2.03 2.22
C ILE A 37 -7.36 -1.87 1.63
N VAL A 38 -6.33 -2.31 2.37
CA VAL A 38 -4.93 -2.26 1.91
C VAL A 38 -4.73 -3.15 0.68
N LEU A 39 -5.32 -4.34 0.65
CA LEU A 39 -5.25 -5.24 -0.49
C LEU A 39 -5.87 -4.61 -1.75
N VAL A 40 -7.09 -4.06 -1.63
CA VAL A 40 -7.78 -3.39 -2.74
C VAL A 40 -6.97 -2.20 -3.24
N PHE A 41 -6.43 -1.39 -2.32
CA PHE A 41 -5.55 -0.29 -2.69
C PHE A 41 -4.31 -0.76 -3.45
N GLY A 42 -3.66 -1.85 -3.00
CA GLY A 42 -2.53 -2.47 -3.68
C GLY A 42 -2.86 -2.93 -5.11
N VAL A 43 -4.01 -3.58 -5.30
CA VAL A 43 -4.47 -4.03 -6.63
C VAL A 43 -4.73 -2.85 -7.56
N LEU A 44 -5.33 -1.76 -7.05
CA LEU A 44 -5.60 -0.57 -7.84
C LEU A 44 -4.33 0.22 -8.20
N ILE A 45 -3.32 0.22 -7.33
CA ILE A 45 -2.09 0.97 -7.56
C ILE A 45 -1.07 0.21 -8.40
N ALA A 46 -1.09 -1.13 -8.39
CA ALA A 46 -0.14 -1.97 -9.12
C ALA A 46 0.00 -1.64 -10.62
N PRO A 47 -1.08 -1.46 -11.41
CA PRO A 47 -0.96 -1.11 -12.83
C PRO A 47 -0.63 0.37 -13.09
N THR A 48 -0.49 1.20 -12.05
CA THR A 48 -0.16 2.62 -12.21
C THR A 48 1.35 2.82 -12.37
N SER A 49 1.74 3.94 -12.99
CA SER A 49 3.15 4.34 -13.11
C SER A 49 3.86 4.40 -11.76
N PHE A 50 3.15 4.81 -10.71
CA PHE A 50 3.66 4.82 -9.34
C PHE A 50 3.89 3.39 -8.81
N GLY A 51 2.93 2.48 -9.03
CA GLY A 51 3.07 1.06 -8.64
C GLY A 51 4.25 0.38 -9.33
N GLN A 52 4.42 0.61 -10.63
CA GLN A 52 5.59 0.11 -11.37
C GLN A 52 6.90 0.72 -10.88
N GLY A 53 6.92 2.01 -10.55
CA GLY A 53 8.09 2.68 -9.97
C GLY A 53 8.55 2.02 -8.67
N ILE A 54 7.62 1.68 -7.77
CA ILE A 54 7.93 0.95 -6.54
C ILE A 54 8.53 -0.43 -6.86
N LEU A 55 7.92 -1.18 -7.78
CA LEU A 55 8.43 -2.51 -8.16
C LEU A 55 9.86 -2.45 -8.71
N ASN A 56 10.17 -1.43 -9.51
CA ASN A 56 11.51 -1.24 -10.06
C ASN A 56 12.54 -0.96 -8.97
N VAL A 57 12.23 -0.08 -8.01
CA VAL A 57 13.12 0.24 -6.89
C VAL A 57 13.34 -0.99 -6.02
N VAL A 58 12.28 -1.70 -5.65
CA VAL A 58 12.37 -2.91 -4.83
C VAL A 58 13.15 -4.01 -5.56
N GLY A 59 12.92 -4.19 -6.86
CA GLY A 59 13.65 -5.14 -7.69
C GLY A 59 15.14 -4.83 -7.77
N GLN A 60 15.50 -3.56 -7.95
CA GLN A 60 16.90 -3.12 -7.94
C GLN A 60 17.57 -3.40 -6.60
N LEU A 61 16.91 -3.07 -5.49
CA LEU A 61 17.42 -3.35 -4.15
C LEU A 61 17.62 -4.85 -3.91
N ALA A 62 16.66 -5.68 -4.33
CA ALA A 62 16.76 -7.13 -4.22
C ALA A 62 17.95 -7.68 -5.02
N HIS A 63 18.14 -7.22 -6.26
CA HIS A 63 19.28 -7.59 -7.09
C HIS A 63 20.62 -7.16 -6.47
N SER A 64 20.72 -5.94 -5.94
CA SER A 64 21.94 -5.46 -5.26
C SER A 64 22.29 -6.29 -4.02
N LEU A 65 21.30 -6.67 -3.22
CA LEU A 65 21.50 -7.53 -2.05
C LEU A 65 21.93 -8.95 -2.47
N SER A 66 21.31 -9.52 -3.51
CA SER A 66 21.70 -10.83 -4.05
C SER A 66 23.13 -10.84 -4.59
N GLN A 67 23.57 -9.77 -5.28
CA GLN A 67 24.95 -9.69 -5.76
C GLN A 67 25.98 -9.49 -4.65
N THR A 68 25.61 -8.82 -3.56
CA THR A 68 26.48 -8.65 -2.38
C THR A 68 26.62 -9.95 -1.57
N SER A 69 25.67 -10.87 -1.72
CA SER A 69 25.62 -12.16 -1.03
C SER A 69 26.37 -13.28 -1.75
N SER A 70 26.82 -13.05 -3.00
CA SER A 70 27.61 -14.01 -3.77
C SER A 70 29.12 -13.69 -3.65
N PRO A 71 29.91 -14.53 -2.93
CA PRO A 71 31.37 -14.46 -2.93
C PRO A 71 31.99 -14.95 -4.25
#